data_AF-A0A821YWB8-F1
#
_entry.id   AF-A0A821YWB8-F1
#
_cell.length_a   1.000
_cell.length_b   1.000
_cell.length_c   1.000
_cell.angle_alpha   90.00
_cell.angle_beta   90.00
_cell.angle_gamma   90.00
#
_symmetry.space_group_name_H-M   'P 1'
#
loop_
_entity.id
_entity.type
_entity.pdbx_description
1 polymer ?
#
loop_
_entity_poly.entity_id
_entity_poly.type
_entity_poly.pdbx_seq_one_letter_code
_entity_poly.pdbx_strand_id
1 'polypeptide(L)'
;MPDESLIQAEWEKHGTCSFRSADEYLNTIEKVFTGLTIPNMKQILRDKNIDHFKVKKALLEKNRSLRANQITVYMKGKDLIDIKICYDLKFNFTPCPRSW
;
A
#
# COMPACT_ATOMS: atom_id res chain seq x y z
N MET A 1 4.33 -4.19 -13.00
CA MET A 1 4.77 -2.81 -12.78
C MET A 1 3.84 -1.87 -13.55
N PRO A 2 3.68 -0.61 -13.09
CA PRO A 2 3.03 0.44 -13.88
C PRO A 2 3.80 0.76 -15.17
N ASP A 3 3.25 1.64 -16.01
CA ASP A 3 3.95 2.14 -17.19
C ASP A 3 5.16 3.03 -16.83
N GLU A 4 6.08 3.18 -17.79
CA GLU A 4 7.35 3.88 -17.60
C GLU A 4 7.18 5.36 -17.21
N SER A 5 6.17 6.03 -17.77
CA SER A 5 5.94 7.45 -17.50
C SER A 5 5.49 7.68 -16.05
N LEU A 6 4.66 6.78 -15.52
CA LEU A 6 4.29 6.79 -14.12
C LEU A 6 5.50 6.49 -13.22
N ILE A 7 6.35 5.53 -13.58
CA ILE A 7 7.57 5.21 -12.81
C ILE A 7 8.47 6.44 -12.70
N GLN A 8 8.71 7.14 -13.81
CA GLN A 8 9.54 8.34 -13.83
C GLN A 8 8.94 9.46 -12.99
N ALA A 9 7.64 9.73 -13.14
CA ALA A 9 6.95 10.78 -12.38
C ALA A 9 6.99 10.52 -10.87
N GLU A 10 6.80 9.26 -10.43
CA GLU A 10 6.88 8.89 -9.02
C GLU A 10 8.31 9.03 -8.47
N TRP A 11 9.33 8.69 -9.27
CA TRP A 11 10.73 8.92 -8.88
C TRP A 11 11.00 10.43 -8.69
N GLU A 12 10.71 11.23 -9.69
CA GLU A 12 11.00 12.68 -9.68
C GLU A 12 10.28 13.38 -8.53
N LYS A 13 9.02 13.02 -8.28
CA LYS A 13 8.17 13.67 -7.29
C LYS A 13 8.37 13.18 -5.86
N HIS A 14 8.69 11.89 -5.67
CA HIS A 14 8.66 11.26 -4.35
C HIS A 14 9.97 10.55 -3.96
N GLY A 15 10.72 10.01 -4.92
CA GLY A 15 11.96 9.27 -4.66
C GLY A 15 13.18 10.17 -4.43
N THR A 16 13.34 11.22 -5.24
CA THR A 16 14.53 12.11 -5.25
C THR A 16 14.87 12.73 -3.90
N CYS A 17 13.88 12.94 -3.02
CA CYS A 17 14.08 13.53 -1.69
C CYS A 17 14.67 12.55 -0.66
N SER A 18 14.54 11.23 -0.87
CA SER A 18 14.82 10.22 0.17
C SER A 18 15.83 9.14 -0.23
N PHE A 19 16.13 9.01 -1.53
CA PHE A 19 16.99 7.96 -2.07
C PHE A 19 18.11 8.55 -2.93
N ARG A 20 19.25 7.84 -3.04
CA ARG A 20 20.40 8.33 -3.80
C ARG A 20 20.27 8.09 -5.30
N SER A 21 19.42 7.15 -5.71
CA SER A 21 19.19 6.77 -7.10
C SER A 21 17.80 6.19 -7.32
N ALA A 22 17.32 6.21 -8.57
CA ALA A 22 16.07 5.58 -8.95
C ALA A 22 16.10 4.06 -8.72
N ASP A 23 17.23 3.40 -8.98
CA ASP A 23 17.39 1.97 -8.73
C ASP A 23 17.21 1.62 -7.25
N GLU A 24 17.81 2.40 -6.34
CA GLU A 24 17.63 2.19 -4.89
C GLU A 24 16.17 2.34 -4.47
N TYR A 25 15.47 3.36 -5.00
CA TYR A 25 14.05 3.62 -4.75
C TYR A 25 13.15 2.48 -5.23
N LEU A 26 13.31 2.06 -6.49
CA LEU A 26 12.46 1.02 -7.10
C LEU A 26 12.72 -0.35 -6.47
N ASN A 27 13.98 -0.70 -6.19
CA ASN A 27 14.32 -1.94 -5.49
C ASN A 27 13.73 -1.96 -4.06
N THR A 28 13.70 -0.81 -3.38
CA THR A 28 13.09 -0.69 -2.05
C THR A 28 11.58 -0.88 -2.12
N ILE A 29 10.91 -0.24 -3.08
CA ILE A 29 9.47 -0.43 -3.32
C ILE A 29 9.17 -1.91 -3.59
N GLU A 30 9.93 -2.54 -4.48
CA GLU A 30 9.74 -3.94 -4.83
C GLU A 30 9.91 -4.86 -3.62
N LYS A 31 10.98 -4.66 -2.83
CA LYS A 31 11.22 -5.43 -1.60
C LYS A 31 10.08 -5.29 -0.60
N VAL A 32 9.60 -4.06 -0.38
CA VAL A 32 8.51 -3.80 0.57
C VAL A 32 7.19 -4.39 0.05
N PHE A 33 6.90 -4.25 -1.25
CA PHE A 33 5.67 -4.75 -1.85
C PHE A 33 5.62 -6.28 -1.90
N THR A 34 6.71 -6.93 -2.31
CA THR A 34 6.81 -8.40 -2.38
C THR A 34 6.80 -9.07 -1.01
N GLY A 35 7.14 -8.33 0.05
CA GLY A 35 6.95 -8.77 1.44
C GLY A 35 5.49 -8.85 1.88
N LEU A 36 4.55 -8.33 1.09
CA LEU A 36 3.11 -8.36 1.37
C LEU A 36 2.42 -9.47 0.57
N THR A 37 1.49 -10.16 1.22
CA THR A 37 0.54 -11.05 0.54
C THR A 37 -0.75 -10.29 0.24
N ILE A 38 -0.93 -9.91 -1.02
CA ILE A 38 -2.17 -9.24 -1.45
C ILE A 38 -3.28 -10.30 -1.62
N PRO A 39 -4.42 -10.18 -0.91
CA PRO A 39 -5.52 -11.13 -1.06
C PRO A 39 -6.15 -10.99 -2.45
N ASN A 40 -7.04 -11.93 -2.82
CA ASN A 40 -7.77 -11.84 -4.08
C ASN A 40 -8.77 -10.67 -4.05
N MET A 41 -8.29 -9.47 -4.40
CA MET A 41 -9.08 -8.25 -4.36
C MET A 41 -10.26 -8.29 -5.33
N LYS A 42 -10.12 -8.96 -6.48
CA LYS A 42 -11.23 -9.14 -7.43
C LYS A 42 -12.40 -9.89 -6.80
N GLN A 43 -12.12 -10.89 -5.97
CA GLN A 43 -13.15 -11.64 -5.25
C GLN A 43 -13.78 -10.78 -4.14
N ILE A 44 -12.96 -10.09 -3.36
CA ILE A 44 -13.41 -9.26 -2.23
C ILE A 44 -14.32 -8.13 -2.71
N LEU A 45 -13.94 -7.43 -3.78
CA LEU A 45 -14.67 -6.28 -4.32
C LEU A 45 -15.99 -6.67 -5.00
N ARG A 46 -16.27 -7.96 -5.21
CA ARG A 46 -17.59 -8.45 -5.68
C ARG A 46 -18.63 -8.54 -4.56
N ASP A 47 -18.22 -8.45 -3.29
CA ASP A 47 -19.16 -8.43 -2.16
C ASP A 47 -20.05 -7.19 -2.25
N LYS A 48 -21.37 -7.40 -2.34
CA LYS A 48 -22.36 -6.31 -2.38
C LYS A 48 -22.34 -5.44 -1.14
N ASN A 49 -21.86 -5.95 -0.03
CA ASN A 49 -21.74 -5.26 1.26
C ASN A 49 -20.28 -4.92 1.56
N ILE A 50 -19.44 -4.73 0.54
CA ILE A 50 -18.04 -4.34 0.73
C ILE A 50 -17.96 -2.97 1.43
N ASP A 51 -17.02 -2.87 2.37
CA ASP A 51 -16.65 -1.64 3.05
C ASP A 51 -15.15 -1.66 3.40
N HIS A 52 -14.67 -0.56 3.97
CA HIS A 52 -13.26 -0.40 4.30
C HIS A 52 -12.79 -1.39 5.38
N PHE A 53 -13.68 -1.81 6.29
CA PHE A 53 -13.36 -2.79 7.33
C PHE A 53 -13.10 -4.17 6.73
N LYS A 54 -13.93 -4.61 5.78
CA LYS A 54 -13.77 -5.90 5.09
C LYS A 54 -12.49 -5.95 4.25
N VAL A 55 -12.18 -4.89 3.51
CA VAL A 55 -10.91 -4.79 2.77
C VAL A 55 -9.72 -4.88 3.73
N LYS A 56 -9.76 -4.10 4.82
CA LYS A 56 -8.70 -4.12 5.84
C LYS A 56 -8.55 -5.48 6.51
N LYS A 57 -9.66 -6.13 6.86
CA LYS A 57 -9.67 -7.47 7.46
C LYS A 57 -9.00 -8.51 6.54
N ALA A 58 -9.34 -8.49 5.25
CA ALA A 58 -8.74 -9.41 4.28
C ALA A 58 -7.22 -9.24 4.14
N LEU A 59 -6.71 -8.00 4.21
CA LEU A 59 -5.27 -7.74 4.24
C LEU A 59 -4.61 -8.32 5.49
N LEU A 60 -5.21 -8.11 6.66
CA LEU A 60 -4.68 -8.60 7.95
C LEU A 60 -4.67 -10.13 8.04
N GLU A 61 -5.70 -10.79 7.50
CA GLU A 61 -5.77 -12.26 7.48
C GLU A 61 -4.64 -12.90 6.67
N LYS A 62 -4.17 -12.22 5.62
CA LYS A 62 -3.03 -12.66 4.79
C LYS A 62 -1.67 -12.19 5.30
N ASN A 63 -1.62 -11.17 6.15
CA ASN A 63 -0.38 -10.55 6.62
C ASN A 63 -0.39 -10.43 8.14
N ARG A 64 -0.06 -11.51 8.86
CA ARG A 64 -0.14 -11.56 10.34
C ARG A 64 0.80 -10.59 11.06
N SER A 65 1.85 -10.10 10.38
CA SER A 65 2.76 -9.07 10.87
C SER A 65 2.18 -7.66 10.85
N LEU A 66 1.14 -7.41 10.03
CA LEU A 66 0.45 -6.13 9.95
C LEU A 66 -0.57 -5.97 11.06
N ARG A 67 -0.75 -4.73 11.51
CA ARG A 67 -1.76 -4.30 12.47
C ARG A 67 -2.73 -3.32 11.84
N ALA A 68 -3.95 -3.28 12.36
CA ALA A 68 -5.04 -2.49 11.78
C ALA A 68 -4.77 -0.97 11.70
N ASN A 69 -3.94 -0.44 12.60
CA ASN A 69 -3.53 0.97 12.63
C ASN A 69 -2.37 1.29 11.67
N GLN A 70 -1.78 0.30 11.00
CA GLN A 70 -0.70 0.44 10.02
C GLN A 70 -1.25 0.44 8.57
N ILE A 71 -2.57 0.39 8.42
CA ILE A 71 -3.28 0.31 7.15
C ILE A 71 -4.35 1.40 7.12
N THR A 72 -4.41 2.17 6.04
CA THR A 72 -5.52 3.06 5.72
C THR A 72 -6.16 2.58 4.42
N VAL A 73 -7.48 2.42 4.43
CA VAL A 73 -8.27 2.04 3.25
C VAL A 73 -9.15 3.22 2.88
N TYR A 74 -9.03 3.69 1.65
CA TYR A 74 -9.84 4.77 1.12
C TYR A 74 -10.83 4.22 0.09
N MET A 75 -12.11 4.47 0.33
CA MET A 75 -13.21 4.04 -0.53
C MET A 75 -14.12 5.21 -0.87
N LYS A 76 -14.64 5.22 -2.10
CA LYS A 76 -15.70 6.12 -2.54
C LYS A 76 -16.96 5.30 -2.77
N GLY A 77 -17.88 5.33 -1.81
CA GLY A 77 -18.99 4.38 -1.78
C GLY A 77 -18.47 2.95 -1.64
N LYS A 78 -18.71 2.10 -2.65
CA LYS A 78 -18.22 0.71 -2.71
C LYS A 78 -16.94 0.54 -3.54
N ASP A 79 -16.48 1.62 -4.18
CA ASP A 79 -15.28 1.59 -5.00
C ASP A 79 -14.04 1.75 -4.12
N LEU A 80 -13.12 0.80 -4.21
CA LEU A 80 -11.81 0.92 -3.59
C LEU A 80 -10.95 1.88 -4.41
N ILE A 81 -10.50 2.95 -3.78
CA ILE A 81 -9.63 3.95 -4.41
C ILE A 81 -8.18 3.63 -4.09
N ASP A 82 -7.83 3.55 -2.81
CA ASP A 82 -6.45 3.34 -2.36
C ASP A 82 -6.37 2.47 -1.11
N ILE A 83 -5.24 1.77 -1.01
CA ILE A 83 -4.77 1.13 0.22
C ILE A 83 -3.39 1.72 0.51
N LYS A 84 -3.24 2.32 1.69
CA LYS A 84 -1.96 2.85 2.18
C LYS A 84 -1.46 2.00 3.34
N ILE A 85 -0.18 1.65 3.31
CA ILE A 85 0.50 0.91 4.38
C ILE A 85 1.69 1.75 4.83
N CYS A 86 1.83 1.92 6.14
CA CYS A 86 2.82 2.85 6.70
C CYS A 86 4.04 2.14 7.25
N TYR A 87 5.20 2.72 6.99
CA TYR A 87 6.50 2.23 7.40
C TYR A 87 7.31 3.32 8.09
N ASP A 88 8.20 2.93 9.00
CA ASP A 88 9.26 3.80 9.50
C ASP A 88 10.42 3.93 8.49
N LEU A 89 11.43 4.74 8.81
CA LEU A 89 12.61 4.94 7.95
C LEU A 89 13.48 3.69 7.78
N LYS A 90 13.22 2.63 8.54
CA LYS A 90 13.88 1.32 8.44
C LYS A 90 12.98 0.28 7.78
N PHE A 91 11.85 0.70 7.20
CA PHE A 91 10.85 -0.14 6.56
C PHE A 91 10.19 -1.17 7.50
N ASN A 92 10.14 -0.90 8.81
CA ASN A 92 9.27 -1.64 9.71
C ASN A 92 7.87 -1.05 9.70
N PHE A 93 6.84 -1.88 9.84
CA PHE A 93 5.47 -1.38 9.91
C PHE A 93 5.28 -0.42 11.10
N THR A 94 4.66 0.73 10.85
CA THR A 94 4.40 1.76 11.86
C THR A 94 2.95 2.25 11.75
N PRO A 95 2.32 2.74 12.83
CA PRO A 95 0.97 3.30 12.74
C PRO A 95 0.90 4.43 11.71
N CYS A 96 -0.14 4.44 10.88
CA CYS A 96 -0.39 5.52 9.95
C CYS A 96 -0.79 6.81 10.66
N PRO A 97 -0.47 7.99 10.08
CA PRO A 97 -0.93 9.26 10.61
C PRO A 97 -2.46 9.35 10.53
N ARG A 98 -3.05 10.18 11.40
CA ARG A 98 -4.51 10.38 11.45
C ARG A 98 -5.08 11.11 10.24
N SER A 99 -4.25 11.81 9.48
CA SER A 99 -4.60 12.53 8.25
C SER A 99 -3.47 12.44 7.24
N TRP A 100 -3.83 12.52 5.95
CA TRP A 100 -2.93 12.54 4.80
C TRP A 100 -3.11 13.84 4.03
#